data_AF-A0A8J8EDR7-F1
#
_entry.id   AF-A0A8J8EDR7-F1
#
_cell.length_a   1.000
_cell.length_b   1.000
_cell.length_c   1.000
_cell.angle_alpha   90.00
_cell.angle_beta   90.00
_cell.angle_gamma   90.00
#
_symmetry.space_group_name_H-M   'P 1'
#
loop_
_entity.id
_entity.type
_entity.pdbx_description
1 polymer ?
#
loop_
_entity_poly.entity_id
_entity_poly.type
_entity_poly.pdbx_seq_one_letter_code
_entity_poly.pdbx_strand_id
1 'polypeptide(L)'
;MGRKAKVGGIITGWMDGKRCTYAKVRCGILSECVRAVEGVLAPTAKLVRLTDPDLYLLVSSGEDLYDRGKFLTVIELTDGLSRLFYLAASDAPLSLKELPHPEFVLAFRVRGKEGFRALLDVIGRKRVGGIRYKHRSALNFLISFTGGLLLSSAINIEGYWGQVGLTLILAFIIFLVLDYPFSLLYIKGVEVIQKTEPSTKVFVIKVKRAEKKGS
;
A
#
# COMPACT_ATOMS: atom_id res chain seq x y z
N MET A 1 0.71 20.70 40.65
CA MET A 1 0.46 19.52 39.79
C MET A 1 0.29 19.98 38.35
N GLY A 2 1.24 19.72 37.46
CA GLY A 2 1.13 20.23 36.08
C GLY A 2 2.39 19.97 35.26
N ARG A 3 2.63 18.72 34.85
CA ARG A 3 3.72 18.38 33.92
C ARG A 3 3.55 17.05 33.17
N LYS A 4 2.35 16.43 33.17
CA LYS A 4 2.11 15.15 32.45
C LYS A 4 1.33 15.26 31.13
N ALA A 5 0.79 16.42 30.78
CA ALA A 5 -0.04 16.57 29.58
C ALA A 5 0.73 16.92 28.28
N LYS A 6 2.03 17.27 28.35
CA LYS A 6 2.76 17.83 27.19
C LYS A 6 3.64 16.83 26.43
N VAL A 7 3.80 15.60 26.93
CA VAL A 7 4.63 14.56 26.27
C VAL A 7 3.81 13.68 25.31
N GLY A 8 2.48 13.63 25.47
CA GLY A 8 1.61 12.85 24.58
C GLY A 8 1.46 13.44 23.16
N GLY A 9 1.54 14.76 23.02
CA GLY A 9 1.33 15.43 21.72
C GLY A 9 2.49 15.33 20.73
N ILE A 10 3.71 15.07 21.21
CA ILE A 10 4.90 14.95 20.35
C ILE A 10 5.00 13.54 19.74
N ILE A 11 4.43 12.52 20.41
CA ILE A 11 4.46 11.13 19.94
C ILE A 11 3.35 10.88 18.90
N THR A 12 2.22 11.60 18.97
CA THR A 12 1.12 11.49 18.00
C THR A 12 1.47 12.09 16.63
N GLY A 13 2.32 13.12 16.57
CA GLY A 13 2.72 13.76 15.30
C GLY A 13 3.54 12.86 14.37
N TRP A 14 4.14 11.79 14.89
CA TRP A 14 4.84 10.77 14.09
C TRP A 14 3.89 9.66 13.58
N MET A 15 2.63 9.63 14.03
CA MET A 15 1.59 8.68 13.61
C MET A 15 0.59 9.25 12.57
N ASP A 16 0.78 10.50 12.12
CA ASP A 16 -0.16 11.26 11.27
C ASP A 16 -0.16 10.89 9.76
N GLY A 17 -0.12 9.59 9.45
CA GLY A 17 -0.26 9.09 8.07
C GLY A 17 -1.64 8.49 7.82
N LYS A 18 -2.24 8.78 6.66
CA LYS A 18 -3.46 8.12 6.18
C LYS A 18 -3.16 6.68 5.79
N ARG A 19 -4.09 5.78 6.06
CA ARG A 19 -3.93 4.36 5.67
C ARG A 19 -4.47 4.18 4.26
N CYS A 20 -3.63 3.74 3.34
CA CYS A 20 -4.03 3.38 1.98
C CYS A 20 -3.99 1.86 1.81
N THR A 21 -5.07 1.26 1.33
CA THR A 21 -5.11 -0.17 1.00
C THR A 21 -5.17 -0.32 -0.52
N TYR A 22 -4.29 -1.14 -1.08
CA TYR A 22 -4.27 -1.47 -2.49
C TYR A 22 -4.58 -2.95 -2.66
N ALA A 23 -5.61 -3.27 -3.43
CA ALA A 23 -5.93 -4.64 -3.81
C ALA A 23 -5.89 -4.77 -5.34
N LYS A 24 -5.28 -5.86 -5.81
CA LYS A 24 -5.33 -6.24 -7.21
C LYS A 24 -6.14 -7.51 -7.35
N VAL A 25 -7.14 -7.50 -8.21
CA VAL A 25 -8.00 -8.63 -8.52
C VAL A 25 -7.84 -8.96 -9.99
N ARG A 26 -7.51 -10.21 -10.28
CA ARG A 26 -7.51 -10.72 -11.64
C ARG A 26 -8.81 -11.45 -11.91
N CYS A 27 -9.51 -11.00 -12.93
CA CYS A 27 -10.83 -11.45 -13.30
C CYS A 27 -10.75 -12.33 -14.54
N GLY A 28 -11.53 -13.41 -14.59
CA GLY A 28 -11.78 -14.09 -15.85
C GLY A 28 -12.62 -13.22 -16.78
N ILE A 29 -13.65 -12.56 -16.22
CA ILE A 29 -14.55 -11.64 -16.91
C ILE A 29 -14.69 -10.38 -16.04
N LEU A 30 -14.39 -9.21 -16.61
CA LEU A 30 -14.41 -7.93 -15.87
C LEU A 30 -15.79 -7.57 -15.32
N SER A 31 -16.86 -7.80 -16.08
CA SER A 31 -18.22 -7.45 -15.68
C SER A 31 -18.68 -8.17 -14.40
N GLU A 32 -18.27 -9.42 -14.20
CA GLU A 32 -18.58 -10.19 -13.00
C GLU A 32 -17.89 -9.61 -11.76
N CYS A 33 -16.59 -9.30 -11.88
CA CYS A 33 -15.85 -8.65 -10.81
C CYS A 33 -16.39 -7.26 -10.49
N VAL A 34 -16.73 -6.46 -11.51
CA VAL A 34 -17.33 -5.13 -11.34
C VAL A 34 -18.58 -5.22 -10.50
N ARG A 35 -19.48 -6.16 -10.82
CA ARG A 35 -20.73 -6.35 -10.08
C ARG A 35 -20.48 -6.72 -8.62
N ALA A 36 -19.53 -7.61 -8.35
CA ALA A 36 -19.16 -8.01 -6.99
C ALA A 36 -18.54 -6.85 -6.20
N VAL A 37 -17.62 -6.11 -6.82
CA VAL A 37 -16.89 -4.99 -6.21
C VAL A 37 -17.80 -3.80 -5.93
N GLU A 38 -18.67 -3.44 -6.87
CA GLU A 38 -19.66 -2.37 -6.69
C GLU A 38 -20.71 -2.75 -5.64
N GLY A 39 -21.10 -4.02 -5.53
CA GLY A 39 -21.97 -4.50 -4.45
C GLY A 39 -21.41 -4.25 -3.05
N VAL A 40 -20.09 -4.32 -2.88
CA VAL A 40 -19.39 -4.08 -1.60
C VAL A 40 -19.13 -2.58 -1.36
N LEU A 41 -18.85 -1.81 -2.41
CA LEU A 41 -18.43 -0.40 -2.31
C LEU A 41 -19.58 0.63 -2.35
N ALA A 42 -20.69 0.30 -3.01
CA ALA A 42 -21.81 1.23 -3.23
C ALA A 42 -22.38 1.90 -1.96
N PRO A 43 -22.44 1.24 -0.77
CA PRO A 43 -23.09 1.86 0.38
C PRO A 43 -22.19 2.76 1.25
N THR A 44 -20.86 2.79 1.06
CA THR A 44 -19.95 3.22 2.14
C THR A 44 -18.89 4.26 1.80
N ALA A 45 -18.68 4.66 0.53
CA ALA A 45 -17.60 5.60 0.19
C ALA A 45 -17.89 6.50 -1.02
N LYS A 46 -17.24 7.67 -1.04
CA LYS A 46 -17.08 8.46 -2.27
C LYS A 46 -16.12 7.72 -3.18
N LEU A 47 -16.66 7.18 -4.27
CA LEU A 47 -15.98 6.30 -5.21
C LEU A 47 -15.69 7.07 -6.51
N VAL A 48 -14.46 6.94 -7.02
CA VAL A 48 -14.12 7.31 -8.39
C VAL A 48 -13.75 6.04 -9.13
N ARG A 49 -14.45 5.79 -10.24
CA ARG A 49 -14.21 4.66 -11.13
C ARG A 49 -13.51 5.17 -12.39
N LEU A 50 -12.40 4.55 -12.76
CA LEU A 50 -11.61 4.88 -13.93
C LEU A 50 -11.39 3.63 -14.79
N THR A 51 -11.73 3.71 -16.08
CA THR A 51 -11.51 2.63 -17.05
C THR A 51 -10.31 2.95 -17.90
N ASP A 52 -9.35 2.03 -17.93
CA ASP A 52 -8.06 2.16 -18.59
C ASP A 52 -7.44 3.56 -18.46
N PRO A 53 -7.33 4.12 -17.24
CA PRO A 53 -6.80 5.46 -17.07
C PRO A 53 -5.34 5.50 -17.52
N ASP A 54 -4.99 6.61 -18.16
CA ASP A 54 -3.59 7.00 -18.25
C ASP A 54 -3.05 7.33 -16.84
N LEU A 55 -1.72 7.43 -16.76
CA LEU A 55 -1.02 7.66 -15.50
C LEU A 55 -1.42 9.00 -14.85
N TYR A 56 -1.64 10.03 -15.68
CA TYR A 56 -1.96 11.36 -15.20
C TYR A 56 -3.35 11.39 -14.57
N LEU A 57 -4.35 10.80 -15.24
CA LEU A 57 -5.73 10.72 -14.79
C LEU A 57 -5.85 9.92 -13.49
N LEU A 58 -5.09 8.82 -13.36
CA LEU A 58 -5.06 8.04 -12.12
C LEU A 58 -4.52 8.86 -10.95
N VAL A 59 -3.42 9.58 -11.17
CA VAL A 59 -2.76 10.39 -10.14
C VAL A 59 -3.63 11.58 -9.74
N SER A 60 -4.13 12.36 -10.71
CA SER A 60 -4.95 13.55 -10.45
C SER A 60 -6.26 13.20 -9.75
N SER A 61 -6.95 12.16 -10.20
CA SER A 61 -8.19 11.68 -9.55
C SER A 61 -7.95 11.22 -8.11
N GLY A 62 -6.78 10.61 -7.85
CA GLY A 62 -6.41 10.18 -6.51
C GLY A 62 -6.02 11.33 -5.59
N GLU A 63 -5.33 12.35 -6.09
CA GLU A 63 -4.99 13.54 -5.31
C GLU A 63 -6.23 14.23 -4.73
N ASP A 64 -7.27 14.38 -5.54
CA ASP A 64 -8.55 14.97 -5.14
C ASP A 64 -9.26 14.15 -4.05
N LEU A 65 -8.98 12.84 -3.99
CA LEU A 65 -9.49 11.94 -2.97
C LEU A 65 -8.67 11.95 -1.69
N TYR A 66 -7.39 12.34 -1.74
CA TYR A 66 -6.51 12.30 -0.58
C TYR A 66 -7.09 13.07 0.60
N ASP A 67 -7.68 14.24 0.37
CA ASP A 67 -8.22 15.10 1.44
C ASP A 67 -9.55 14.61 2.02
N ARG A 68 -10.23 13.67 1.34
CA ARG A 68 -11.66 13.38 1.59
C ARG A 68 -11.92 12.29 2.63
N GLY A 69 -10.90 11.69 3.23
CA GLY A 69 -11.05 10.68 4.28
C GLY A 69 -9.74 10.31 4.95
N LYS A 70 -9.80 9.47 5.99
CA LYS A 70 -8.62 8.94 6.72
C LYS A 70 -8.10 7.62 6.13
N PHE A 71 -8.99 6.85 5.50
CA PHE A 71 -8.71 5.60 4.85
C PHE A 71 -8.88 5.75 3.34
N LEU A 72 -7.82 5.48 2.61
CA LEU A 72 -7.79 5.45 1.15
C LEU A 72 -7.81 4.00 0.69
N THR A 73 -8.53 3.72 -0.39
CA THR A 73 -8.60 2.38 -0.98
C THR A 73 -8.45 2.50 -2.48
N VAL A 74 -7.56 1.68 -3.03
CA VAL A 74 -7.31 1.54 -4.47
C VAL A 74 -7.55 0.08 -4.82
N ILE A 75 -8.47 -0.18 -5.74
CA ILE A 75 -8.74 -1.53 -6.24
C ILE A 75 -8.48 -1.53 -7.73
N GLU A 76 -7.52 -2.34 -8.18
CA GLU A 76 -7.28 -2.63 -9.59
C GLU A 76 -7.99 -3.94 -9.96
N LEU A 77 -8.92 -3.87 -10.89
CA LEU A 77 -9.47 -5.05 -11.57
C LEU A 77 -8.80 -5.17 -12.93
N THR A 78 -8.42 -6.38 -13.31
CA THR A 78 -7.85 -6.63 -14.65
C THR A 78 -8.22 -8.01 -15.16
N ASP A 79 -8.52 -8.11 -16.45
CA ASP A 79 -8.64 -9.38 -17.18
C ASP A 79 -7.32 -9.76 -17.91
N GLY A 80 -6.29 -8.93 -17.78
CA GLY A 80 -5.01 -9.06 -18.47
C GLY A 80 -4.88 -8.17 -19.71
N LEU A 81 -6.00 -7.73 -20.31
CA LEU A 81 -6.02 -6.83 -21.47
C LEU A 81 -6.38 -5.40 -21.07
N SER A 82 -7.38 -5.27 -20.23
CA SER A 82 -7.91 -4.00 -19.74
C SER A 82 -7.81 -3.90 -18.21
N ARG A 83 -7.91 -2.67 -17.72
CA ARG A 83 -7.81 -2.34 -16.30
C ARG A 83 -8.93 -1.40 -15.90
N LEU A 84 -9.49 -1.67 -14.73
CA LEU A 84 -10.43 -0.79 -14.08
C LEU A 84 -9.92 -0.45 -12.69
N PHE A 85 -9.90 0.83 -12.36
CA PHE A 85 -9.51 1.31 -11.04
C PHE A 85 -10.72 1.85 -10.29
N TYR A 86 -10.84 1.43 -9.04
CA TYR A 86 -11.71 2.07 -8.06
C TYR A 86 -10.84 2.78 -7.03
N LEU A 87 -11.04 4.08 -6.90
CA LEU A 87 -10.42 4.91 -5.89
C LEU A 87 -11.50 5.33 -4.90
N ALA A 88 -11.31 5.04 -3.62
CA ALA A 88 -12.27 5.37 -2.58
C ALA A 88 -11.57 6.06 -1.39
N ALA A 89 -12.27 7.02 -0.80
CA ALA A 89 -11.91 7.64 0.46
C ALA A 89 -13.05 7.43 1.47
N SER A 90 -12.69 7.05 2.69
CA SER A 90 -13.63 6.77 3.79
C SER A 90 -13.03 7.19 5.14
N ASP A 91 -13.90 7.47 6.10
CA ASP A 91 -13.53 7.70 7.50
C ASP A 91 -13.45 6.40 8.32
N ALA A 92 -13.98 5.29 7.77
CA ALA A 92 -13.88 3.96 8.34
C ALA A 92 -13.09 3.01 7.43
N PRO A 93 -12.33 2.05 7.99
CA PRO A 93 -11.61 1.08 7.18
C PRO A 93 -12.57 0.19 6.40
N LEU A 94 -12.40 0.12 5.09
CA LEU A 94 -13.15 -0.78 4.21
C LEU A 94 -12.64 -2.21 4.39
N SER A 95 -13.56 -3.14 4.65
CA SER A 95 -13.24 -4.57 4.70
C SER A 95 -13.13 -5.10 3.28
N LEU A 96 -11.92 -5.51 2.88
CA LEU A 96 -11.66 -6.09 1.55
C LEU A 96 -11.82 -7.62 1.55
N LYS A 97 -12.30 -8.23 2.64
CA LYS A 97 -12.51 -9.68 2.76
C LYS A 97 -13.57 -10.22 1.81
N GLU A 98 -14.48 -9.35 1.39
CA GLU A 98 -15.60 -9.69 0.50
C GLU A 98 -15.24 -9.47 -0.98
N LEU A 99 -14.01 -9.04 -1.29
CA LEU A 99 -13.55 -8.95 -2.67
C LEU A 99 -13.35 -10.36 -3.26
N PRO A 100 -13.75 -10.60 -4.51
CA PRO A 100 -13.52 -11.88 -5.17
C PRO A 100 -12.01 -12.09 -5.36
N HIS A 101 -11.45 -13.12 -4.73
CA HIS A 101 -10.10 -13.66 -4.91
C HIS A 101 -9.02 -12.62 -5.33
N PRO A 102 -8.63 -11.69 -4.45
CA PRO A 102 -7.55 -10.76 -4.76
C PRO A 102 -6.24 -11.52 -4.98
N GLU A 103 -5.52 -11.20 -6.07
CA GLU A 103 -4.16 -11.71 -6.31
C GLU A 103 -3.24 -11.35 -5.14
N PHE A 104 -3.39 -10.13 -4.63
CA PHE A 104 -2.77 -9.65 -3.41
C PHE A 104 -3.48 -8.41 -2.87
N VAL A 105 -3.27 -8.17 -1.57
CA VAL A 105 -3.70 -6.96 -0.87
C VAL A 105 -2.51 -6.41 -0.09
N LEU A 106 -2.22 -5.12 -0.26
CA LEU A 106 -1.16 -4.41 0.44
C LEU A 106 -1.74 -3.22 1.20
N ALA A 107 -1.23 -2.97 2.40
CA ALA A 107 -1.55 -1.79 3.18
C ALA A 107 -0.33 -0.87 3.23
N PHE A 108 -0.58 0.43 3.13
CA PHE A 108 0.41 1.49 3.17
C PHE A 108 0.00 2.56 4.16
N ARG A 109 0.98 3.17 4.82
CA ARG A 109 0.84 4.43 5.55
C ARG A 109 1.36 5.53 4.65
N VAL A 110 0.54 6.54 4.40
CA VAL A 110 0.86 7.65 3.51
C VAL A 110 0.85 8.94 4.32
N ARG A 111 2.01 9.60 4.44
CA ARG A 111 2.17 10.79 5.29
C ARG A 111 1.72 12.09 4.62
N GLY A 112 1.58 12.12 3.30
CA GLY A 112 1.20 13.33 2.56
C GLY A 112 0.68 13.06 1.15
N LYS A 113 0.15 14.11 0.51
CA LYS A 113 -0.35 14.05 -0.88
C LYS A 113 0.73 13.57 -1.85
N GLU A 114 1.96 14.07 -1.72
CA GLU A 114 3.08 13.67 -2.58
C GLU A 114 3.40 12.18 -2.48
N GLY A 115 3.29 11.62 -1.26
CA GLY A 115 3.42 10.18 -1.07
C GLY A 115 2.30 9.42 -1.77
N PHE A 116 1.06 9.91 -1.69
CA PHE A 116 -0.05 9.27 -2.39
C PHE A 116 0.10 9.33 -3.91
N ARG A 117 0.53 10.48 -4.45
CA ARG A 117 0.88 10.65 -5.87
C ARG A 117 1.90 9.62 -6.31
N ALA A 118 2.98 9.48 -5.53
CA ALA A 118 4.03 8.52 -5.82
C ALA A 118 3.54 7.07 -5.76
N LEU A 119 2.68 6.73 -4.80
CA LEU A 119 2.08 5.41 -4.71
C LEU A 119 1.24 5.10 -5.95
N LEU A 120 0.40 6.04 -6.39
CA LEU A 120 -0.43 5.87 -7.58
C LEU A 120 0.39 5.82 -8.87
N ASP A 121 1.47 6.60 -8.97
CA ASP A 121 2.41 6.52 -10.11
C ASP A 121 3.03 5.12 -10.22
N VAL A 122 3.46 4.55 -9.09
CA VAL A 122 4.04 3.21 -9.03
C VAL A 122 2.99 2.12 -9.35
N ILE A 123 1.76 2.27 -8.85
CA ILE A 123 0.63 1.37 -9.17
C ILE A 123 0.30 1.44 -10.66
N GLY A 124 0.11 2.65 -11.21
CA GLY A 124 -0.26 2.88 -12.61
C GLY A 124 0.76 2.32 -13.60
N ARG A 125 2.06 2.40 -13.27
CA ARG A 125 3.16 1.79 -14.05
C ARG A 125 3.28 0.27 -13.90
N LYS A 126 2.36 -0.40 -13.21
CA LYS A 126 2.39 -1.85 -12.93
C LYS A 126 3.65 -2.29 -12.16
N ARG A 127 4.27 -1.39 -11.39
CA ARG A 127 5.50 -1.67 -10.63
C ARG A 127 5.22 -2.30 -9.26
N VAL A 128 3.96 -2.27 -8.82
CA VAL A 128 3.49 -3.04 -7.65
C VAL A 128 2.97 -4.39 -8.13
N GLY A 129 3.75 -5.46 -7.91
CA GLY A 129 3.40 -6.82 -8.32
C GLY A 129 3.63 -7.84 -7.22
N GLY A 130 2.65 -8.74 -7.02
CA GLY A 130 2.65 -9.76 -5.96
C GLY A 130 3.83 -10.72 -5.97
N ILE A 131 4.46 -10.97 -7.13
CA ILE A 131 5.63 -11.85 -7.27
C ILE A 131 6.81 -11.30 -6.44
N ARG A 132 7.09 -10.00 -6.47
CA ARG A 132 8.24 -9.43 -5.74
C ARG A 132 7.99 -9.36 -4.23
N TYR A 133 6.76 -9.11 -3.80
CA TYR A 133 6.40 -9.15 -2.38
C TYR A 133 6.43 -10.59 -1.82
N LYS A 134 5.89 -11.56 -2.57
CA LYS A 134 5.85 -12.98 -2.18
C LYS A 134 7.22 -13.64 -2.16
N HIS A 135 8.13 -13.22 -3.03
CA HIS A 135 9.49 -13.77 -3.13
C HIS A 135 10.57 -12.90 -2.47
N ARG A 136 10.22 -11.89 -1.68
CA ARG A 136 11.21 -11.00 -1.00
C ARG A 136 12.24 -11.80 -0.20
N SER A 137 11.82 -12.88 0.47
CA SER A 137 12.75 -13.79 1.17
C SER A 137 13.62 -14.65 0.25
N ALA A 138 13.07 -15.15 -0.86
CA ALA A 138 13.83 -15.97 -1.82
C ALA A 138 14.86 -15.13 -2.61
N LEU A 139 14.50 -13.89 -2.94
CA LEU A 139 15.40 -12.91 -3.56
C LEU A 139 16.52 -12.50 -2.60
N ASN A 140 16.19 -12.18 -1.34
CA ASN A 140 17.21 -11.93 -0.31
C ASN A 140 18.17 -13.11 -0.13
N PHE A 141 17.65 -14.35 -0.17
CA PHE A 141 18.47 -15.55 -0.06
C PHE A 141 19.41 -15.74 -1.27
N LEU A 142 18.91 -15.63 -2.50
CA LEU A 142 19.71 -15.70 -3.73
C LEU A 142 20.82 -14.66 -3.74
N ILE A 143 20.57 -13.49 -3.17
CA ILE A 143 21.53 -12.40 -3.09
C ILE A 143 22.56 -12.58 -1.98
N SER A 144 22.18 -13.07 -0.80
CA SER A 144 23.18 -13.45 0.20
C SER A 144 24.11 -14.54 -0.33
N PHE A 145 23.56 -15.47 -1.11
CA PHE A 145 24.33 -16.52 -1.79
C PHE A 145 25.24 -15.96 -2.90
N THR A 146 24.71 -15.11 -3.78
CA THR A 146 25.48 -14.50 -4.89
C THR A 146 26.51 -13.49 -4.38
N GLY A 147 26.18 -12.72 -3.35
CA GLY A 147 27.07 -11.80 -2.66
C GLY A 147 28.22 -12.54 -1.99
N GLY A 148 27.95 -13.67 -1.32
CA GLY A 148 28.98 -14.54 -0.77
C GLY A 148 29.92 -15.14 -1.83
N LEU A 149 29.37 -15.55 -2.99
CA LEU A 149 30.15 -16.02 -4.13
C LEU A 149 31.02 -14.92 -4.75
N LEU A 150 30.46 -13.72 -4.96
CA LEU A 150 31.21 -12.58 -5.50
C LEU A 150 32.34 -12.14 -4.57
N LEU A 151 32.08 -12.13 -3.25
CA LEU A 151 33.07 -11.90 -2.20
C LEU A 151 34.20 -12.93 -2.24
N SER A 152 33.89 -14.21 -2.51
CA SER A 152 34.91 -15.25 -2.59
C SER A 152 35.73 -15.16 -3.89
N SER A 153 35.18 -14.62 -4.97
CA SER A 153 35.92 -14.41 -6.23
C SER A 153 36.69 -13.07 -6.29
N ALA A 154 36.38 -12.09 -5.43
CA ALA A 154 37.05 -10.79 -5.39
C ALA A 154 38.30 -10.74 -4.49
N ILE A 155 38.83 -11.91 -4.10
CA ILE A 155 39.97 -12.08 -3.17
C ILE A 155 41.30 -11.46 -3.68
N ASN A 156 41.35 -10.95 -4.92
CA ASN A 156 42.54 -10.34 -5.52
C ASN A 156 42.48 -8.81 -5.70
N ILE A 157 41.55 -8.11 -5.04
CA ILE A 157 41.56 -6.63 -5.05
C ILE A 157 42.55 -6.16 -3.98
N GLU A 158 43.68 -5.58 -4.40
CA GLU A 158 44.71 -5.03 -3.53
C GLU A 158 44.14 -3.90 -2.65
N GLY A 159 43.76 -4.25 -1.42
CA GLY A 159 43.35 -3.30 -0.40
C GLY A 159 42.02 -3.67 0.25
N TYR A 160 42.10 -4.03 1.54
CA TYR A 160 40.95 -4.30 2.42
C TYR A 160 39.86 -3.21 2.31
N TRP A 161 40.24 -1.94 2.23
CA TRP A 161 39.32 -0.81 2.08
C TRP A 161 38.59 -0.77 0.73
N GLY A 162 39.25 -1.17 -0.36
CA GLY A 162 38.64 -1.27 -1.68
C GLY A 162 37.61 -2.40 -1.76
N GLN A 163 37.91 -3.54 -1.15
CA GLN A 163 36.99 -4.68 -1.07
C GLN A 163 35.76 -4.38 -0.21
N VAL A 164 35.94 -3.68 0.93
CA VAL A 164 34.84 -3.21 1.78
C VAL A 164 33.98 -2.16 1.06
N GLY A 165 34.59 -1.22 0.34
CA GLY A 165 33.87 -0.22 -0.45
C GLY A 165 33.02 -0.85 -1.56
N LEU A 166 33.61 -1.76 -2.35
CA LEU A 166 32.92 -2.45 -3.44
C LEU A 166 31.73 -3.27 -2.92
N THR A 167 31.90 -3.98 -1.81
CA THR A 167 30.85 -4.81 -1.21
C THR A 167 29.70 -3.98 -0.66
N LEU A 168 29.99 -2.84 -0.03
CA LEU A 168 28.96 -1.87 0.38
C LEU A 168 28.17 -1.31 -0.81
N ILE A 169 28.86 -0.92 -1.89
CA ILE A 169 28.20 -0.41 -3.11
C ILE A 169 27.33 -1.49 -3.74
N LEU A 170 27.84 -2.72 -3.86
CA LEU A 170 27.09 -3.84 -4.43
C LEU A 170 25.86 -4.16 -3.58
N ALA A 171 26.01 -4.23 -2.25
CA ALA A 171 24.90 -4.45 -1.33
C ALA A 171 23.84 -3.34 -1.44
N PHE A 172 24.27 -2.08 -1.60
CA PHE A 172 23.37 -0.94 -1.77
C PHE A 172 22.60 -0.98 -3.10
N ILE A 173 23.27 -1.28 -4.21
CA ILE A 173 22.64 -1.43 -5.53
C ILE A 173 21.62 -2.56 -5.51
N ILE A 174 22.01 -3.70 -4.95
CA ILE A 174 21.14 -4.86 -4.79
C ILE A 174 19.91 -4.52 -3.96
N PHE A 175 20.10 -3.86 -2.82
CA PHE A 175 19.00 -3.41 -1.97
C PHE A 175 18.07 -2.46 -2.71
N LEU A 176 18.61 -1.49 -3.46
CA LEU A 176 17.82 -0.58 -4.27
C LEU A 176 17.01 -1.31 -5.34
N VAL A 177 17.60 -2.23 -6.10
CA VAL A 177 16.92 -2.94 -7.19
C VAL A 177 15.84 -3.89 -6.67
N LEU A 178 16.09 -4.57 -5.55
CA LEU A 178 15.14 -5.49 -4.94
C LEU A 178 13.97 -4.78 -4.27
N ASP A 179 14.26 -3.77 -3.46
CA ASP A 179 13.26 -3.04 -2.70
C ASP A 179 12.60 -1.94 -3.54
N TYR A 180 12.99 -1.76 -4.81
CA TYR A 180 12.28 -0.93 -5.78
C TYR A 180 10.92 -1.58 -6.13
N PRO A 181 9.79 -0.87 -5.95
CA PRO A 181 9.67 0.58 -5.77
C PRO A 181 9.46 1.05 -4.32
N PHE A 182 9.41 0.13 -3.34
CA PHE A 182 9.11 0.41 -1.93
C PHE A 182 10.13 1.31 -1.22
N SER A 183 11.43 1.20 -1.55
CA SER A 183 12.48 2.08 -1.02
C SER A 183 12.29 3.54 -1.44
N LEU A 184 11.94 3.79 -2.71
CA LEU A 184 11.57 5.13 -3.18
C LEU A 184 10.28 5.64 -2.56
N LEU A 185 9.29 4.76 -2.38
CA LEU A 185 8.03 5.08 -1.73
C LEU A 185 8.27 5.54 -0.28
N TYR A 186 9.19 4.88 0.43
CA TYR A 186 9.57 5.28 1.80
C TYR A 186 10.13 6.70 1.87
N ILE A 187 11.04 7.06 0.96
CA ILE A 187 11.61 8.42 0.85
C ILE A 187 10.51 9.45 0.58
N LYS A 188 9.49 9.08 -0.22
CA LYS A 188 8.33 9.93 -0.52
C LYS A 188 7.23 9.87 0.56
N GLY A 189 7.51 9.29 1.73
CA GLY A 189 6.60 9.27 2.86
C GLY A 189 5.50 8.20 2.79
N VAL A 190 5.76 7.10 2.06
CA VAL A 190 4.88 5.94 1.96
C VAL A 190 5.55 4.71 2.58
N GLU A 191 4.97 4.18 3.64
CA GLU A 191 5.49 3.01 4.36
C GLU A 191 4.58 1.81 4.13
N VAL A 192 5.16 0.63 3.87
CA VAL A 192 4.38 -0.62 3.77
C VAL A 192 4.00 -1.11 5.17
N ILE A 193 2.71 -1.31 5.43
CA ILE A 193 2.19 -1.85 6.70
C ILE A 193 1.96 -3.35 6.51
N GLN A 194 2.64 -4.19 7.29
CA GLN A 194 2.49 -5.65 7.21
C GLN A 194 1.12 -6.18 7.69
N LYS A 195 0.40 -5.42 8.53
CA LYS A 195 -0.94 -5.79 8.97
C LYS A 195 -1.98 -5.28 7.99
N THR A 196 -2.46 -6.15 7.09
CA THR A 196 -3.55 -5.87 6.14
C THR A 196 -4.86 -5.51 6.85
N GLU A 197 -5.07 -5.99 8.08
CA GLU A 197 -6.25 -5.70 8.89
C GLU A 197 -6.01 -4.63 9.95
N PRO A 198 -6.87 -3.61 10.05
CA PRO A 198 -6.95 -2.78 11.25
C PRO A 198 -7.65 -3.59 12.34
N SER A 199 -6.95 -3.85 13.45
CA SER A 199 -7.54 -4.40 14.67
C SER A 199 -8.36 -3.33 15.41
N THR A 200 -9.32 -2.70 14.74
CA THR A 200 -10.32 -1.88 15.41
C THR A 200 -11.54 -2.74 15.62
N LYS A 201 -11.69 -3.25 16.85
CA LYS A 201 -12.94 -3.84 17.34
C LYS A 201 -14.04 -2.79 17.14
N VAL A 202 -14.85 -2.96 16.09
CA VAL A 202 -16.07 -2.19 15.91
C VAL A 202 -17.03 -2.64 17.01
N PHE A 203 -17.13 -1.87 18.09
CA PHE A 203 -18.21 -2.01 19.05
C PHE A 203 -19.50 -1.57 18.36
N VAL A 204 -20.26 -2.53 17.87
CA VAL A 204 -21.63 -2.30 17.40
C VAL A 204 -22.48 -1.99 18.64
N ILE A 205 -22.62 -0.71 18.97
CA ILE A 205 -23.61 -0.27 19.94
C ILE A 205 -24.97 -0.39 19.24
N LYS A 206 -25.67 -1.52 19.45
CA LYS A 206 -27.09 -1.64 19.14
C LYS A 206 -27.85 -0.63 19.99
N VAL A 207 -28.11 0.55 19.45
CA VAL A 207 -29.06 1.49 20.06
C VAL A 207 -30.45 0.93 19.82
N LYS A 208 -31.00 0.21 20.82
CA LYS A 208 -32.42 -0.14 20.85
C LYS A 208 -33.20 1.17 20.95
N ARG A 209 -33.91 1.51 19.87
CA ARG A 209 -34.88 2.60 19.82
C ARG A 209 -35.98 2.27 20.84
N ALA A 210 -36.05 3.02 21.93
CA ALA A 210 -37.16 2.93 22.86
C ALA A 210 -38.43 3.36 22.11
N GLU A 211 -39.39 2.44 21.99
CA GLU A 211 -40.73 2.75 21.54
C GLU A 211 -41.33 3.79 22.48
N LYS A 212 -41.64 4.97 21.95
CA LYS A 212 -42.62 5.87 22.54
C LYS A 212 -43.95 5.14 22.54
N LYS A 213 -44.37 4.59 23.68
CA LYS A 213 -45.79 4.37 23.94
C LYS A 213 -46.39 5.72 24.30
N GLY A 214 -47.25 6.23 23.43
CA GLY A 214 -48.21 7.25 23.79
C GLY A 214 -49.28 6.65 24.71
N SER A 215 -49.61 7.38 25.76
CA SER A 215 -50.95 7.55 26.29
C SER A 215 -50.97 8.81 27.15
#